data_AF-A0A8B9JPX1-F1
#
_entry.id   AF-A0A8B9JPX1-F1
#
_cell.length_a   1.000
_cell.length_b   1.000
_cell.length_c   1.000
_cell.angle_alpha   90.00
_cell.angle_beta   90.00
_cell.angle_gamma   90.00
#
_symmetry.space_group_name_H-M   'P 1'
#
loop_
_entity.id
_entity.type
_entity.pdbx_description
1 polymer ?
#
loop_
_entity_poly.entity_id
_entity_poly.type
_entity_poly.pdbx_seq_one_letter_code
_entity_poly.pdbx_strand_id
1 'polypeptide(L)'
;MGLTGKKMEKGPVCWRKRVKSVYMRLRQLKRFRRADEVKSMFNSNRQKILERTDILNQEWKLRRIQPVHIMTPVSSLRGTRECTVDSGFTEFSKQVIPLKTLNAVASVPVMYSWSPLQQNFMVEDETVLHNIPYMGDEILDQDGTFIEELIKNYDGKVHGDRECGFINDEIFVELVNALNQYSDNEDDDDDDDQHDYKLEKMDVCRSSDCSKKFPSDKIFEAISSMFPDKGSPEELKEKYKELTEQQLPGALPPECTPNIDGPNAKSVQREQSLHSFHTLFCRRCFKYDCFLHPFHATPNTYKRKNMENMVDSKPCGIDCYMYLCPLL
;
A
#
# COMPACT_ATOMS: atom_id res chain seq x y z
N MET A 1 8.45 -48.32 26.82
CA MET A 1 7.78 -47.74 25.64
C MET A 1 7.25 -46.38 26.04
N GLY A 2 8.00 -45.32 25.73
CA GLY A 2 7.55 -43.95 25.95
C GLY A 2 6.67 -43.52 24.77
N LEU A 3 5.39 -43.30 25.02
CA LEU A 3 4.50 -42.67 24.05
C LEU A 3 4.61 -41.16 24.27
N THR A 4 5.41 -40.52 23.43
CA THR A 4 5.43 -39.06 23.27
C THR A 4 4.04 -38.61 22.81
N GLY A 5 3.32 -37.88 23.65
CA GLY A 5 2.10 -37.18 23.28
C GLY A 5 2.41 -36.17 22.17
N LYS A 6 1.87 -36.41 20.98
CA LYS A 6 1.87 -35.42 19.89
C LYS A 6 0.98 -34.26 20.31
N LYS A 7 1.56 -33.07 20.53
CA LYS A 7 0.82 -31.80 20.57
C LYS A 7 -0.09 -31.75 19.34
N MET A 8 -1.41 -31.66 19.54
CA MET A 8 -2.37 -31.43 18.45
C MET A 8 -2.20 -29.99 17.96
N GLU A 9 -1.38 -29.82 16.92
CA GLU A 9 -1.30 -28.53 16.22
C GLU A 9 -2.68 -28.16 15.67
N LYS A 10 -3.20 -26.98 16.07
CA LYS A 10 -4.49 -26.46 15.61
C LYS A 10 -4.47 -26.32 14.09
N GLY A 11 -5.40 -27.00 13.42
CA GLY A 11 -5.43 -27.09 11.96
C GLY A 11 -5.68 -25.74 11.25
N PRO A 12 -5.37 -25.65 9.94
CA PRO A 12 -5.40 -24.39 9.15
C PRO A 12 -6.76 -23.68 9.11
N VAL A 13 -7.85 -24.42 9.28
CA VAL A 13 -9.22 -23.87 9.28
C VAL A 13 -9.54 -23.15 10.60
N CYS A 14 -8.97 -23.60 11.72
CA CYS A 14 -9.15 -22.98 13.03
C CYS A 14 -8.55 -21.57 13.03
N TRP A 15 -7.33 -21.44 12.49
CA TRP A 15 -6.65 -20.15 12.35
C TRP A 15 -7.41 -19.17 11.45
N ARG A 16 -7.97 -19.61 10.32
CA ARG A 16 -8.81 -18.75 9.46
C ARG A 16 -10.05 -18.20 10.19
N LYS A 17 -10.76 -19.05 10.95
CA LYS A 17 -11.91 -18.61 11.76
C LYS A 17 -11.50 -17.61 12.85
N ARG A 18 -10.35 -17.84 13.49
CA ARG A 18 -9.77 -16.94 14.50
C ARG A 18 -9.43 -15.58 13.91
N VAL A 19 -8.69 -15.54 12.79
CA VAL A 19 -8.36 -14.30 12.06
C VAL A 19 -9.64 -13.52 11.73
N LYS A 20 -10.66 -14.18 11.19
CA LYS A 20 -11.95 -13.52 10.85
C LYS A 20 -12.63 -12.92 12.09
N SER A 21 -12.67 -13.65 13.21
CA SER A 21 -13.28 -13.18 14.46
C SER A 21 -12.55 -11.97 15.05
N VAL A 22 -11.22 -12.05 15.17
CA VAL A 22 -10.38 -10.97 15.71
C VAL A 22 -10.47 -9.73 14.82
N TYR A 23 -10.40 -9.92 13.50
CA TYR A 23 -10.57 -8.83 12.53
C TYR A 23 -11.92 -8.13 12.68
N MET A 24 -13.03 -8.88 12.78
CA MET A 24 -14.36 -8.28 12.95
C MET A 24 -14.48 -7.51 14.28
N ARG A 25 -13.93 -8.06 15.38
CA ARG A 25 -13.90 -7.39 16.68
C ARG A 25 -13.12 -6.07 16.63
N LEU A 26 -11.90 -6.09 16.08
CA LEU A 26 -11.05 -4.90 15.93
C LEU A 26 -11.73 -3.83 15.06
N ARG A 27 -12.33 -4.25 13.94
CA ARG A 27 -13.04 -3.36 13.03
C ARG A 27 -14.23 -2.67 13.69
N GLN A 28 -15.03 -3.41 14.47
CA GLN A 28 -16.15 -2.82 15.21
C GLN A 28 -15.66 -1.83 16.28
N LEU A 29 -14.65 -2.22 17.07
CA LEU A 29 -14.09 -1.35 18.11
C LEU A 29 -13.53 -0.04 17.53
N LYS A 30 -12.75 -0.13 16.44
CA LYS A 30 -12.24 1.06 15.74
C LYS A 30 -13.35 1.89 15.15
N ARG A 31 -14.38 1.28 14.56
CA ARG A 31 -15.54 2.02 14.02
C ARG A 31 -16.22 2.84 15.09
N PHE A 32 -16.44 2.29 16.28
CA PHE A 32 -17.03 3.03 17.40
C PHE A 32 -16.13 4.16 17.89
N ARG A 33 -14.82 3.88 18.12
CA ARG A 33 -13.87 4.91 18.56
C ARG A 33 -13.76 6.07 17.56
N ARG A 34 -13.70 5.75 16.27
CA ARG A 34 -13.52 6.74 15.19
C ARG A 34 -14.81 7.48 14.84
N ALA A 35 -15.99 7.05 15.32
CA ALA A 35 -17.26 7.65 14.94
C ALA A 35 -17.36 9.13 15.37
N ASP A 36 -16.95 9.43 16.60
CA ASP A 36 -16.99 10.80 17.14
C ASP A 36 -15.95 11.70 16.49
N GLU A 37 -14.73 11.19 16.27
CA GLU A 37 -13.67 11.88 15.54
C GLU A 37 -14.11 12.20 14.10
N VAL A 38 -14.69 11.22 13.39
CA VAL A 38 -15.20 11.41 12.03
C VAL A 38 -16.34 12.42 12.00
N LYS A 39 -17.25 12.38 12.97
CA LYS A 39 -18.33 13.38 13.09
C LYS A 39 -17.77 14.80 13.28
N SER A 40 -16.76 14.95 14.13
CA SER A 40 -16.05 16.22 14.32
C SER A 40 -15.38 16.70 13.02
N MET A 41 -14.66 15.79 12.34
CA MET A 41 -14.01 16.07 11.06
C MET A 41 -15.01 16.44 9.95
N PHE A 42 -16.18 15.78 9.90
CA PHE A 42 -17.25 16.15 8.97
C PHE A 42 -17.77 17.56 9.22
N ASN A 43 -17.96 17.95 10.48
CA ASN A 43 -18.40 19.31 10.83
C ASN A 43 -17.34 20.34 10.44
N SER A 44 -16.05 20.08 10.72
CA SER A 44 -14.96 20.97 10.28
C SER A 44 -14.88 21.05 8.75
N ASN A 45 -15.01 19.92 8.04
CA ASN A 45 -15.02 19.90 6.59
C ASN A 45 -16.25 20.65 6.02
N ARG A 46 -17.40 20.58 6.69
CA ARG A 46 -18.59 21.32 6.30
C ARG A 46 -18.37 22.83 6.36
N GLN A 47 -17.64 23.33 7.35
CA GLN A 47 -17.27 24.75 7.41
C GLN A 47 -16.40 25.14 6.20
N LYS A 48 -15.40 24.34 5.85
CA LYS A 48 -14.57 24.55 4.65
C LYS A 48 -15.38 24.52 3.35
N ILE A 49 -16.36 23.62 3.25
CA ILE A 49 -17.29 23.57 2.12
C ILE A 49 -18.07 24.89 2.05
N LEU A 50 -18.67 25.32 3.16
CA LEU A 50 -19.45 26.56 3.21
C LEU A 50 -18.64 27.77 2.76
N GLU A 51 -17.44 27.95 3.32
CA GLU A 51 -16.52 29.04 2.94
C GLU A 51 -16.18 29.03 1.45
N ARG A 52 -15.76 27.87 0.91
CA ARG A 52 -15.39 27.75 -0.51
C ARG A 52 -16.59 27.94 -1.42
N THR A 53 -17.75 27.39 -1.07
CA THR A 53 -18.97 27.56 -1.87
C THR A 53 -19.47 29.00 -1.84
N ASP A 54 -19.27 29.74 -0.73
CA ASP A 54 -19.65 31.14 -0.68
C ASP A 54 -18.76 32.00 -1.59
N ILE A 55 -17.45 31.76 -1.61
CA ILE A 55 -16.52 32.41 -2.55
C ILE A 55 -16.99 32.17 -4.00
N LEU A 56 -17.22 30.90 -4.37
CA LEU A 56 -17.70 30.55 -5.72
C LEU A 56 -19.06 31.18 -6.05
N ASN A 57 -19.96 31.25 -5.06
CA ASN A 57 -21.28 31.87 -5.22
C ASN A 57 -21.19 33.39 -5.38
N GLN A 58 -20.29 34.05 -4.64
CA GLN A 58 -20.02 35.47 -4.81
C GLN A 58 -19.45 35.77 -6.21
N GLU A 59 -18.48 34.98 -6.68
CA GLU A 59 -17.96 35.09 -8.05
C GLU A 59 -19.04 34.85 -9.10
N TRP A 60 -19.94 33.89 -8.87
CA TRP A 60 -21.05 33.61 -9.77
C TRP A 60 -22.07 34.77 -9.82
N LYS A 61 -22.40 35.39 -8.67
CA LYS A 61 -23.32 36.54 -8.59
C LYS A 61 -22.83 37.77 -9.37
N LEU A 62 -21.52 37.92 -9.55
CA LEU A 62 -20.95 39.01 -10.35
C LEU A 62 -21.12 38.77 -11.86
N ARG A 63 -21.37 37.53 -12.28
CA ARG A 63 -21.52 37.17 -13.69
C ARG A 63 -22.96 37.40 -14.14
N ARG A 64 -23.13 38.11 -15.25
CA ARG A 64 -24.41 38.23 -15.95
C ARG A 64 -24.40 37.31 -17.17
N ILE A 65 -24.78 36.05 -16.96
CA ILE A 65 -24.87 35.05 -18.02
C ILE A 65 -26.31 35.05 -18.55
N GLN A 66 -26.48 35.19 -19.86
CA GLN A 66 -27.80 35.08 -20.47
C GLN A 66 -28.30 33.62 -20.35
N PRO A 67 -29.50 33.39 -19.81
CA PRO A 67 -30.06 32.05 -19.78
C PRO A 67 -30.37 31.57 -21.20
N VAL A 68 -30.44 30.24 -21.36
CA VAL A 68 -30.73 29.62 -22.65
C VAL A 68 -32.17 29.96 -23.06
N HIS A 69 -32.34 30.38 -24.31
CA HIS A 69 -33.64 30.63 -24.90
C HIS A 69 -34.10 29.41 -25.68
N ILE A 70 -35.41 29.15 -25.69
CA ILE A 70 -35.97 28.04 -26.46
C ILE A 70 -35.75 28.27 -27.96
N MET A 71 -35.33 27.22 -28.65
CA MET A 71 -35.26 27.24 -30.11
C MET A 71 -36.68 27.26 -30.66
N THR A 72 -37.11 28.43 -31.14
CA THR A 72 -38.39 28.58 -31.84
C THR A 72 -38.18 28.33 -33.33
N PRO A 73 -39.09 27.60 -33.99
CA PRO A 73 -39.03 27.41 -35.43
C PRO A 73 -39.31 28.75 -36.13
N VAL A 74 -38.35 29.23 -36.93
CA VAL A 74 -38.65 30.26 -37.93
C VAL A 74 -39.37 29.54 -39.07
N SER A 75 -40.68 29.76 -39.18
CA SER A 75 -41.53 29.45 -40.34
C SER A 75 -41.00 28.32 -41.24
N SER A 76 -41.05 27.09 -40.72
CA SER A 76 -40.86 25.80 -41.40
C SER A 76 -40.10 25.86 -42.74
N LEU A 77 -38.77 25.97 -42.70
CA LEU A 77 -37.94 25.47 -43.80
C LEU A 77 -38.29 23.98 -43.98
N ARG A 78 -39.02 23.64 -45.04
CA ARG A 78 -39.41 22.25 -45.34
C ARG A 78 -38.16 21.37 -45.36
N GLY A 79 -38.08 20.40 -44.45
CA GLY A 79 -36.99 19.41 -44.42
C GLY A 79 -36.14 19.37 -43.13
N THR A 80 -36.40 20.22 -42.13
CA THR A 80 -35.75 20.08 -40.82
C THR A 80 -36.31 18.89 -40.05
N ARG A 81 -35.44 18.00 -39.57
CA ARG A 81 -35.83 16.90 -38.67
C ARG A 81 -36.37 17.49 -37.36
N GLU A 82 -37.34 16.82 -36.76
CA GLU A 82 -37.95 17.24 -35.49
C GLU A 82 -37.63 16.20 -34.42
N CYS A 83 -37.46 16.64 -33.17
CA CYS A 83 -37.43 15.74 -32.02
C CYS A 83 -38.71 15.91 -31.21
N THR A 84 -39.15 14.79 -30.68
CA THR A 84 -40.42 14.67 -29.98
C THR A 84 -40.15 14.12 -28.60
N VAL A 85 -40.75 14.75 -27.58
CA VAL A 85 -40.69 14.29 -26.19
C VAL A 85 -42.11 14.05 -25.70
N ASP A 86 -42.38 12.81 -25.33
CA ASP A 86 -43.64 12.39 -24.72
C ASP A 86 -43.48 12.39 -23.19
N SER A 87 -44.51 12.86 -22.49
CA SER A 87 -44.55 12.84 -21.03
C SER A 87 -45.26 11.59 -20.53
N GLY A 88 -44.76 10.98 -19.45
CA GLY A 88 -45.47 9.92 -18.74
C GLY A 88 -46.67 10.43 -17.91
N PHE A 89 -46.79 11.75 -17.75
CA PHE A 89 -47.92 12.40 -17.08
C PHE A 89 -48.97 12.81 -18.11
N THR A 90 -50.22 12.42 -17.89
CA THR A 90 -51.37 12.68 -18.77
C THR A 90 -51.74 14.15 -18.92
N GLU A 91 -51.31 15.01 -17.98
CA GLU A 91 -51.58 16.45 -17.99
C GLU A 91 -50.65 17.24 -18.92
N PHE A 92 -49.54 16.66 -19.34
CA PHE A 92 -48.57 17.33 -20.20
C PHE A 92 -48.72 16.87 -21.65
N SER A 93 -48.99 17.83 -22.53
CA SER A 93 -49.01 17.57 -23.97
C SER A 93 -47.62 17.23 -24.49
N LYS A 94 -47.61 16.35 -25.49
CA LYS A 94 -46.44 16.06 -26.32
C LYS A 94 -45.77 17.33 -26.82
N GLN A 95 -44.45 17.42 -26.66
CA GLN A 95 -43.65 18.56 -27.11
C GLN A 95 -42.84 18.20 -28.36
N VAL A 96 -42.83 19.10 -29.34
CA VAL A 96 -42.12 18.93 -30.61
C VAL A 96 -41.27 20.16 -30.87
N ILE A 97 -39.96 19.96 -31.11
CA ILE A 97 -39.01 21.03 -31.42
C ILE A 97 -38.11 20.63 -32.59
N PRO A 98 -37.55 21.59 -33.35
CA PRO A 98 -36.62 21.28 -34.44
C PRO A 98 -35.31 20.68 -33.93
N LEU A 99 -34.81 19.64 -34.60
CA LEU A 99 -33.55 18.97 -34.30
C LEU A 99 -32.39 19.69 -34.99
N LYS A 100 -31.51 20.30 -34.20
CA LYS A 100 -30.30 20.96 -34.71
C LYS A 100 -29.21 19.94 -34.99
N THR A 101 -28.94 19.68 -36.27
CA THR A 101 -27.78 18.88 -36.67
C THR A 101 -26.49 19.62 -36.31
N LEU A 102 -25.65 18.99 -35.49
CA LEU A 102 -24.26 19.42 -35.27
C LEU A 102 -23.43 19.03 -36.49
N ASN A 103 -22.61 19.96 -36.98
CA ASN A 103 -21.79 19.71 -38.17
C ASN A 103 -20.80 18.58 -37.92
N ALA A 104 -20.51 17.79 -38.97
CA ALA A 104 -19.57 16.69 -38.88
C ALA A 104 -18.16 17.20 -38.49
N VAL A 105 -17.56 16.55 -37.50
CA VAL A 105 -16.18 16.78 -37.06
C VAL A 105 -15.41 15.48 -37.31
N ALA A 106 -14.19 15.60 -37.85
CA ALA A 106 -13.34 14.44 -38.10
C ALA A 106 -12.93 13.78 -36.78
N SER A 107 -13.14 12.46 -36.67
CA SER A 107 -12.68 11.68 -35.53
C SER A 107 -11.18 11.37 -35.66
N VAL A 108 -10.50 11.31 -34.52
CA VAL A 108 -9.11 10.85 -34.42
C VAL A 108 -9.13 9.35 -34.12
N PRO A 109 -8.15 8.56 -34.61
CA PRO A 109 -8.00 7.16 -34.23
C PRO A 109 -7.92 6.97 -32.70
N VAL A 110 -8.40 5.81 -32.22
CA VAL A 110 -8.33 5.46 -30.79
C VAL A 110 -6.87 5.26 -30.38
N MET A 111 -6.44 5.98 -29.35
CA MET A 111 -5.11 5.85 -28.76
C MET A 111 -5.23 5.98 -27.24
N TYR A 112 -4.67 5.01 -26.50
CA TYR A 112 -4.52 5.11 -25.05
C TYR A 112 -3.31 5.97 -24.70
N SER A 113 -3.37 6.62 -23.54
CA SER A 113 -2.22 7.39 -23.04
C SER A 113 -1.06 6.45 -22.75
N TRP A 114 0.13 6.82 -23.21
CA TRP A 114 1.38 6.10 -22.94
C TRP A 114 2.47 7.10 -22.54
N SER A 115 3.39 6.68 -21.69
CA SER A 115 4.49 7.52 -21.23
C SER A 115 5.68 7.44 -22.19
N PRO A 116 6.25 8.57 -22.65
CA PRO A 116 7.38 8.55 -23.56
C PRO A 116 8.65 8.02 -22.88
N LEU A 117 9.38 7.13 -23.58
CA LEU A 117 10.61 6.53 -23.08
C LEU A 117 11.78 6.80 -24.05
N GLN A 118 12.92 7.24 -23.49
CA GLN A 118 14.18 7.39 -24.22
C GLN A 118 15.08 6.14 -24.09
N GLN A 119 14.85 5.35 -23.05
CA GLN A 119 15.50 4.07 -22.77
C GLN A 119 14.43 3.11 -22.22
N ASN A 120 14.63 1.81 -22.40
CA ASN A 120 13.73 0.80 -21.86
C ASN A 120 13.62 0.93 -20.33
N PHE A 121 12.53 0.41 -19.78
CA PHE A 121 12.27 0.38 -18.34
C PHE A 121 11.98 -1.06 -17.93
N MET A 122 12.75 -1.59 -16.99
CA MET A 122 12.54 -2.92 -16.42
C MET A 122 11.39 -2.85 -15.42
N VAL A 123 10.44 -3.78 -15.55
CA VAL A 123 9.26 -3.87 -14.69
C VAL A 123 9.19 -5.29 -14.12
N GLU A 124 8.84 -5.42 -12.85
CA GLU A 124 8.63 -6.72 -12.21
C GLU A 124 7.29 -7.34 -12.63
N ASP A 125 7.21 -8.66 -12.60
CA ASP A 125 6.01 -9.39 -13.02
C ASP A 125 4.85 -9.10 -12.05
N GLU A 126 3.71 -8.70 -12.61
CA GLU A 126 2.47 -8.52 -11.83
C GLU A 126 1.88 -9.90 -11.48
N THR A 127 1.79 -10.21 -10.18
CA THR A 127 1.28 -11.51 -9.69
C THR A 127 -0.22 -11.50 -9.39
N VAL A 128 -0.87 -10.33 -9.47
CA VAL A 128 -2.29 -10.13 -9.15
C VAL A 128 -2.92 -9.24 -10.22
N LEU A 129 -4.10 -9.65 -10.71
CA LEU A 129 -4.86 -8.86 -11.67
C LEU A 129 -5.61 -7.73 -10.96
N HIS A 130 -5.23 -6.48 -11.24
CA HIS A 130 -5.83 -5.30 -10.60
C HIS A 130 -7.16 -4.86 -11.22
N ASN A 131 -7.35 -5.11 -12.52
CA ASN A 131 -8.54 -4.70 -13.26
C ASN A 131 -8.95 -5.80 -14.26
N ILE A 132 -10.25 -6.10 -14.32
CA ILE A 132 -10.82 -6.93 -15.39
C ILE A 132 -11.21 -6.01 -16.55
N PRO A 133 -10.63 -6.19 -17.76
CA PRO A 133 -10.98 -5.36 -18.90
C PRO A 133 -12.47 -5.46 -19.24
N TYR A 134 -13.14 -4.31 -19.34
CA TYR A 134 -14.51 -4.27 -19.83
C TYR A 134 -14.53 -4.35 -21.36
N MET A 135 -15.19 -5.37 -21.91
CA MET A 135 -15.24 -5.63 -23.35
C MET A 135 -16.65 -5.41 -23.96
N GLY A 136 -17.59 -4.88 -23.18
CA GLY A 136 -18.99 -4.74 -23.60
C GLY A 136 -19.85 -5.90 -23.13
N ASP A 137 -21.06 -5.57 -22.66
CA ASP A 137 -22.00 -6.57 -22.11
C ASP A 137 -22.35 -7.65 -23.15
N GLU A 138 -22.48 -7.26 -24.43
CA GLU A 138 -22.82 -8.17 -25.52
C GLU A 138 -21.77 -9.27 -25.77
N ILE A 139 -20.50 -9.01 -25.44
CA ILE A 139 -19.37 -9.93 -25.61
C ILE A 139 -19.20 -10.80 -24.36
N LEU A 140 -19.44 -10.23 -23.17
CA LEU A 140 -19.35 -10.93 -21.89
C LEU A 140 -20.36 -12.08 -21.79
N ASP A 141 -21.54 -11.94 -22.39
CA ASP A 141 -22.58 -12.98 -22.40
C ASP A 141 -22.24 -14.16 -23.34
N GLN A 142 -21.31 -14.00 -24.28
CA GLN A 142 -20.95 -15.02 -25.28
C GLN A 142 -19.71 -15.84 -24.88
N ASP A 143 -18.68 -15.20 -24.32
CA ASP A 143 -17.37 -15.81 -24.05
C ASP A 143 -16.96 -15.70 -22.57
N GLY A 144 -17.80 -16.19 -21.66
CA GLY A 144 -17.47 -16.27 -20.22
C GLY A 144 -16.20 -17.08 -19.92
N THR A 145 -15.83 -18.01 -20.81
CA THR A 145 -14.61 -18.83 -20.71
C THR A 145 -13.32 -18.01 -20.82
N PHE A 146 -13.33 -16.91 -21.60
CA PHE A 146 -12.15 -16.05 -21.74
C PHE A 146 -11.79 -15.38 -20.40
N ILE A 147 -12.80 -14.91 -19.67
CA ILE A 147 -12.60 -14.28 -18.35
C ILE A 147 -12.07 -15.31 -17.35
N GLU A 148 -12.62 -16.52 -17.36
CA GLU A 148 -12.12 -17.61 -16.50
C GLU A 148 -10.66 -17.98 -16.80
N GLU A 149 -10.28 -18.04 -18.08
CA GLU A 149 -8.90 -18.31 -18.48
C GLU A 149 -7.95 -17.16 -18.10
N LEU A 150 -8.38 -15.91 -18.28
CA LEU A 150 -7.62 -14.73 -17.86
C LEU A 150 -7.35 -14.76 -16.35
N ILE A 151 -8.38 -15.07 -15.54
CA ILE A 151 -8.26 -15.17 -14.09
C ILE A 151 -7.31 -16.31 -13.70
N LYS A 152 -7.34 -17.43 -14.43
CA LYS A 152 -6.46 -18.58 -14.19
C LYS A 152 -4.98 -18.26 -14.40
N ASN A 153 -4.64 -17.38 -15.34
CA ASN A 153 -3.25 -16.95 -15.55
C ASN A 153 -2.65 -16.20 -14.35
N TYR A 154 -3.50 -15.65 -13.48
CA TYR A 154 -3.11 -14.98 -12.24
C TYR A 154 -3.43 -15.83 -10.99
N ASP A 155 -3.48 -17.16 -11.12
CA ASP A 155 -3.82 -18.10 -10.02
C ASP A 155 -5.15 -17.81 -9.31
N GLY A 156 -6.11 -17.17 -10.00
CA GLY A 156 -7.36 -16.75 -9.39
C GLY A 156 -7.25 -15.51 -8.49
N LYS A 157 -6.13 -14.79 -8.52
CA LYS A 157 -5.89 -13.59 -7.72
C LYS A 157 -6.36 -12.35 -8.47
N VAL A 158 -7.58 -11.90 -8.15
CA VAL A 158 -8.14 -10.63 -8.63
C VAL A 158 -8.30 -9.67 -7.46
N HIS A 159 -7.92 -8.41 -7.65
CA HIS A 159 -8.10 -7.38 -6.63
C HIS A 159 -9.59 -7.17 -6.31
N GLY A 160 -9.97 -7.37 -5.04
CA GLY A 160 -11.33 -7.11 -4.54
C GLY A 160 -12.30 -8.30 -4.53
N ASP A 161 -11.89 -9.49 -4.98
CA ASP A 161 -12.76 -10.67 -5.16
C ASP A 161 -13.12 -11.43 -3.85
N ARG A 162 -13.05 -10.82 -2.65
CA ARG A 162 -13.27 -11.55 -1.38
C ARG A 162 -14.08 -10.86 -0.28
N GLU A 163 -14.75 -11.73 0.49
CA GLU A 163 -15.68 -11.46 1.60
C GLU A 163 -15.09 -10.68 2.79
N CYS A 164 -13.77 -10.67 2.94
CA CYS A 164 -13.11 -9.95 4.03
C CYS A 164 -12.77 -8.55 3.54
N GLY A 165 -13.61 -7.60 3.94
CA GLY A 165 -13.45 -6.19 3.59
C GLY A 165 -12.08 -5.61 3.95
N PHE A 166 -11.81 -4.45 3.35
CA PHE A 166 -10.69 -3.54 3.55
C PHE A 166 -9.88 -3.76 4.85
N ILE A 167 -8.62 -4.20 4.69
CA ILE A 167 -7.61 -4.20 5.76
C ILE A 167 -6.62 -3.06 5.50
N ASN A 168 -6.62 -2.09 6.41
CA ASN A 168 -5.63 -1.02 6.45
C ASN A 168 -4.39 -1.44 7.23
N ASP A 169 -3.25 -0.81 6.94
CA ASP A 169 -1.97 -1.08 7.62
C ASP A 169 -2.09 -0.96 9.15
N GLU A 170 -2.85 0.02 9.66
CA GLU A 170 -3.13 0.15 11.09
C GLU A 170 -3.90 -1.05 11.67
N ILE A 171 -4.90 -1.55 10.93
CA ILE A 171 -5.71 -2.70 11.37
C ILE A 171 -4.89 -3.98 11.23
N PHE A 172 -4.03 -4.07 10.22
CA PHE A 172 -3.12 -5.19 10.00
C PHE A 172 -2.14 -5.37 11.16
N VAL A 173 -1.47 -4.30 11.59
CA VAL A 173 -0.54 -4.35 12.73
C VAL A 173 -1.28 -4.75 14.02
N GLU A 174 -2.46 -4.18 14.28
CA GLU A 174 -3.27 -4.56 15.44
C GLU A 174 -3.78 -6.01 15.37
N LEU A 175 -4.12 -6.50 14.18
CA LEU A 175 -4.56 -7.88 13.95
C LEU A 175 -3.42 -8.86 14.24
N VAL A 176 -2.22 -8.62 13.73
CA VAL A 176 -1.05 -9.47 13.98
C VAL A 176 -0.71 -9.46 15.49
N ASN A 177 -0.70 -8.28 16.12
CA ASN A 177 -0.44 -8.17 17.57
C ASN A 177 -1.50 -8.90 18.41
N ALA A 178 -2.78 -8.76 18.06
CA ALA A 178 -3.85 -9.45 18.77
C ALA A 178 -3.73 -10.97 18.60
N LEU A 179 -3.43 -11.46 17.39
CA LEU A 179 -3.24 -12.89 17.14
C LEU A 179 -2.03 -13.46 17.89
N ASN A 180 -0.96 -12.66 18.05
CA ASN A 180 0.22 -13.06 18.82
C ASN A 180 -0.08 -13.17 20.33
N GLN A 181 -0.89 -12.26 20.88
CA GLN A 181 -1.35 -12.34 22.27
C GLN A 181 -2.22 -13.58 22.52
N TYR A 182 -3.00 -14.01 21.53
CA TYR A 182 -3.79 -15.24 21.63
C TYR A 182 -2.94 -16.52 21.56
N SER A 183 -1.78 -16.52 20.89
CA SER A 183 -0.88 -17.68 20.88
C SER A 183 -0.14 -17.88 22.20
N ASP A 184 0.22 -16.79 22.89
CA ASP A 184 0.92 -16.87 24.18
C ASP A 184 0.00 -17.34 25.33
N ASN A 185 -1.30 -17.00 25.28
CA ASN A 185 -2.25 -17.36 26.35
C ASN A 185 -2.73 -18.83 26.32
N GLU A 186 -2.46 -19.60 25.25
CA GLU A 186 -2.88 -21.01 25.15
C GLU A 186 -1.77 -22.01 25.56
N ASP A 187 -0.55 -21.52 25.88
CA ASP A 187 0.57 -22.36 26.34
C ASP A 187 0.63 -22.51 27.88
N ASP A 188 -0.20 -21.77 28.64
CA ASP A 188 -0.24 -21.80 30.12
C ASP A 188 -1.49 -22.51 30.72
N ASP A 189 -2.46 -22.94 29.92
CA ASP A 189 -3.73 -23.54 30.37
C ASP A 189 -3.71 -25.09 30.37
N ASP A 190 -2.64 -25.71 30.84
CA ASP A 190 -2.58 -27.15 31.16
C ASP A 190 -2.15 -27.33 32.64
N ASP A 191 -2.90 -26.77 33.59
CA ASP A 191 -3.06 -27.39 34.92
C ASP A 191 -4.31 -26.89 35.67
N ASP A 192 -5.21 -27.87 35.85
CA ASP A 192 -6.20 -28.06 36.90
C ASP A 192 -7.56 -27.33 36.92
N ASP A 193 -8.57 -28.16 37.16
CA ASP A 193 -10.01 -27.93 37.19
C ASP A 193 -10.50 -27.13 38.43
N GLN A 194 -11.67 -26.49 38.27
CA GLN A 194 -12.68 -26.17 39.31
C GLN A 194 -12.45 -24.96 40.28
N HIS A 195 -13.13 -23.82 40.02
CA HIS A 195 -14.25 -23.28 40.83
C HIS A 195 -14.57 -21.79 40.58
N ASP A 196 -15.76 -21.55 40.03
CA ASP A 196 -16.84 -20.59 40.35
C ASP A 196 -16.62 -19.26 41.16
N TYR A 197 -17.28 -18.19 40.66
CA TYR A 197 -17.64 -16.86 41.22
C TYR A 197 -16.65 -16.01 42.07
N LYS A 198 -16.27 -14.80 41.59
CA LYS A 198 -16.63 -13.47 42.17
C LYS A 198 -15.84 -12.29 41.56
N LEU A 199 -16.58 -11.23 41.24
CA LEU A 199 -16.10 -9.85 41.04
C LEU A 199 -15.66 -9.24 42.39
N GLU A 200 -14.45 -8.67 42.47
CA GLU A 200 -14.15 -7.29 42.96
C GLU A 200 -12.63 -7.01 43.08
N LYS A 201 -12.14 -6.06 42.26
CA LYS A 201 -11.21 -4.94 42.54
C LYS A 201 -10.00 -5.13 43.50
N MET A 202 -8.75 -5.09 42.98
CA MET A 202 -7.68 -4.14 43.34
C MET A 202 -6.32 -4.44 42.66
N ASP A 203 -5.80 -3.42 41.99
CA ASP A 203 -4.42 -2.93 41.90
C ASP A 203 -3.17 -3.85 42.05
N VAL A 204 -2.30 -3.69 41.05
CA VAL A 204 -0.82 -3.73 41.05
C VAL A 204 -0.13 -5.10 41.18
N CYS A 205 0.30 -5.63 40.04
CA CYS A 205 1.60 -6.29 39.88
C CYS A 205 2.29 -5.75 38.61
N ARG A 206 3.32 -4.92 38.81
CA ARG A 206 4.30 -4.53 37.79
C ARG A 206 5.31 -5.68 37.62
N SER A 207 5.76 -5.83 36.38
CA SER A 207 7.00 -6.51 35.95
C SER A 207 6.95 -8.04 35.82
N SER A 208 6.67 -8.49 34.60
CA SER A 208 7.46 -9.54 33.96
C SER A 208 7.63 -9.16 32.49
N ASP A 209 8.88 -9.13 32.04
CA ASP A 209 9.33 -8.81 30.71
C ASP A 209 8.72 -9.80 29.70
N CYS A 210 7.57 -9.46 29.12
CA CYS A 210 7.09 -10.17 27.93
C CYS A 210 7.92 -9.65 26.75
N SER A 211 9.12 -10.22 26.59
CA SER A 211 9.90 -10.06 25.37
C SER A 211 8.97 -10.39 24.21
N LYS A 212 8.52 -9.37 23.47
CA LYS A 212 7.62 -9.52 22.32
C LYS A 212 8.28 -10.46 21.32
N LYS A 213 7.99 -11.76 21.43
CA LYS A 213 8.48 -12.75 20.48
C LYS A 213 7.89 -12.36 19.14
N PHE A 214 8.76 -12.37 18.12
CA PHE A 214 8.34 -12.09 16.76
C PHE A 214 7.15 -13.02 16.40
N PRO A 215 6.07 -12.51 15.78
CA PRO A 215 4.88 -13.31 15.53
C PRO A 215 5.20 -14.58 14.73
N SER A 216 4.51 -15.68 15.06
CA SER A 216 4.73 -16.98 14.39
C SER A 216 4.40 -16.91 12.89
N ASP A 217 5.18 -17.60 12.06
CA ASP A 217 4.96 -17.71 10.61
C ASP A 217 3.56 -18.26 10.26
N LYS A 218 2.99 -19.10 11.14
CA LYS A 218 1.62 -19.64 11.01
C LYS A 218 0.54 -18.55 11.02
N ILE A 219 0.80 -17.40 11.67
CA ILE A 219 -0.11 -16.25 11.69
C ILE A 219 -0.14 -15.59 10.31
N PHE A 220 1.02 -15.39 9.69
CA PHE A 220 1.13 -14.77 8.37
C PHE A 220 0.54 -15.66 7.27
N GLU A 221 0.73 -16.98 7.33
CA GLU A 221 0.05 -17.92 6.44
C GLU A 221 -1.49 -17.84 6.58
N ALA A 222 -1.99 -17.79 7.82
CA ALA A 222 -3.42 -17.67 8.07
C ALA A 222 -4.00 -16.34 7.57
N ILE A 223 -3.27 -15.22 7.73
CA ILE A 223 -3.68 -13.91 7.21
C ILE A 223 -3.62 -13.89 5.69
N SER A 224 -2.53 -14.34 5.06
CA SER A 224 -2.39 -14.42 3.60
C SER A 224 -3.51 -15.27 2.97
N SER A 225 -3.91 -16.37 3.65
CA SER A 225 -5.04 -17.19 3.17
C SER A 225 -6.39 -16.45 3.18
N MET A 226 -6.57 -15.49 4.09
CA MET A 226 -7.77 -14.65 4.21
C MET A 226 -7.70 -13.41 3.30
N PHE A 227 -6.49 -12.89 3.06
CA PHE A 227 -6.19 -11.69 2.27
C PHE A 227 -5.10 -11.96 1.22
N PRO A 228 -5.38 -12.73 0.14
CA PRO A 228 -4.39 -13.03 -0.89
C PRO A 228 -3.95 -11.81 -1.70
N ASP A 229 -4.80 -10.77 -1.74
CA ASP A 229 -4.54 -9.47 -2.37
C ASP A 229 -3.44 -8.67 -1.66
N LYS A 230 -3.13 -9.02 -0.40
CA LYS A 230 -2.10 -8.35 0.40
C LYS A 230 -0.73 -9.00 0.31
N GLY A 231 -0.62 -10.09 -0.44
CA GLY A 231 0.66 -10.73 -0.73
C GLY A 231 0.88 -12.09 -0.10
N SER A 232 2.08 -12.61 -0.35
CA SER A 232 2.57 -13.86 0.23
C SER A 232 2.79 -13.72 1.75
N PRO A 233 2.90 -14.82 2.52
CA PRO A 233 3.20 -14.74 3.95
C PRO A 233 4.54 -14.05 4.22
N GLU A 234 5.52 -14.17 3.32
CA GLU A 234 6.82 -13.48 3.38
C GLU A 234 6.64 -11.97 3.19
N GLU A 235 5.91 -11.54 2.16
CA GLU A 235 5.62 -10.13 1.90
C GLU A 235 4.87 -9.48 3.08
N LEU A 236 3.90 -10.19 3.67
CA LEU A 236 3.18 -9.72 4.87
C LEU A 236 4.09 -9.62 6.10
N LYS A 237 5.05 -10.53 6.24
CA LYS A 237 6.02 -10.55 7.34
C LYS A 237 7.02 -9.40 7.22
N GLU A 238 7.51 -9.14 6.01
CA GLU A 238 8.36 -7.97 5.72
C GLU A 238 7.59 -6.67 5.95
N LYS A 239 6.36 -6.57 5.42
CA LYS A 239 5.49 -5.42 5.66
C LYS A 239 5.20 -5.19 7.15
N TYR A 240 5.01 -6.25 7.94
CA TYR A 240 4.83 -6.12 9.39
C TYR A 240 6.09 -5.60 10.08
N LYS A 241 7.28 -6.08 9.68
CA LYS A 241 8.56 -5.54 10.18
C LYS A 241 8.69 -4.07 9.87
N GLU A 242 8.48 -3.66 8.62
CA GLU A 242 8.56 -2.24 8.22
C GLU A 242 7.62 -1.36 9.03
N LEU A 243 6.36 -1.78 9.21
CA LEU A 243 5.36 -1.01 9.96
C LEU A 243 5.61 -0.96 11.47
N THR A 244 6.34 -1.94 12.03
CA THR A 244 6.64 -2.00 13.47
C THR A 244 8.01 -1.41 13.83
N GLU A 245 8.98 -1.49 12.92
CA GLU A 245 10.35 -0.96 13.09
C GLU A 245 10.43 0.56 12.84
N GLN A 246 9.34 1.22 12.40
CA GLN A 246 9.30 2.66 12.08
C GLN A 246 8.69 3.58 13.15
N GLN A 247 8.29 3.09 14.34
CA GLN A 247 7.63 3.96 15.34
C GLN A 247 8.57 4.80 16.23
N LEU A 248 9.90 4.73 16.07
CA LEU A 248 10.84 5.61 16.79
C LEU A 248 11.39 6.70 15.87
N PRO A 249 11.05 7.99 16.08
CA PRO A 249 11.56 9.09 15.28
C PRO A 249 13.10 9.14 15.36
N GLY A 250 13.78 8.85 14.24
CA GLY A 250 15.23 9.00 14.09
C GLY A 250 16.09 7.78 14.45
N ALA A 251 15.50 6.63 14.80
CA ALA A 251 16.24 5.38 14.92
C ALA A 251 16.43 4.79 13.52
N LEU A 252 17.63 4.93 12.96
CA LEU A 252 18.03 4.14 11.79
C LEU A 252 18.04 2.66 12.19
N PRO A 253 17.59 1.74 11.32
CA PRO A 253 17.74 0.30 11.52
C PRO A 253 19.18 -0.05 11.93
N PRO A 254 19.41 -1.09 12.74
CA PRO A 254 20.74 -1.45 13.23
C PRO A 254 21.78 -1.72 12.11
N GLU A 255 21.32 -2.06 10.91
CA GLU A 255 22.16 -2.27 9.71
C GLU A 255 22.35 -1.01 8.85
N CYS A 256 21.69 0.11 9.19
CA CYS A 256 21.89 1.38 8.51
C CYS A 256 23.02 2.19 9.15
N THR A 257 24.07 2.44 8.37
CA THR A 257 25.16 3.33 8.78
C THR A 257 24.67 4.79 8.81
N PRO A 258 24.81 5.52 9.94
CA PRO A 258 24.42 6.93 10.02
C PRO A 258 25.28 7.80 9.09
N ASN A 259 24.74 8.95 8.69
CA ASN A 259 25.44 9.86 7.80
C ASN A 259 26.72 10.40 8.45
N ILE A 260 27.83 10.33 7.72
CA ILE A 260 29.14 10.78 8.20
C ILE A 260 29.17 12.30 8.46
N ASP A 261 28.41 13.08 7.70
CA ASP A 261 28.29 14.53 7.85
C ASP A 261 27.25 14.96 8.88
N GLY A 262 26.62 14.01 9.58
CA GLY A 262 25.52 14.28 10.50
C GLY A 262 25.90 14.35 11.97
N PRO A 263 25.00 14.89 12.82
CA PRO A 263 25.22 14.97 14.27
C PRO A 263 25.25 13.58 14.94
N ASN A 264 24.70 12.55 14.29
CA ASN A 264 24.62 11.17 14.79
C ASN A 264 25.69 10.26 14.16
N ALA A 265 26.77 10.81 13.61
CA ALA A 265 27.85 10.05 12.99
C ALA A 265 28.48 9.06 13.98
N LYS A 266 28.66 7.82 13.55
CA LYS A 266 29.28 6.75 14.35
C LYS A 266 30.55 6.26 13.66
N SER A 267 31.55 5.91 14.45
CA SER A 267 32.75 5.24 13.93
C SER A 267 32.39 3.82 13.53
N VAL A 268 32.37 3.57 12.22
CA VAL A 268 32.01 2.28 11.60
C VAL A 268 33.13 1.78 10.68
N GLN A 269 33.06 0.51 10.28
CA GLN A 269 34.04 -0.03 9.32
C GLN A 269 33.87 0.62 7.93
N ARG A 270 34.96 0.61 7.14
CA ARG A 270 34.94 1.12 5.75
C ARG A 270 33.84 0.47 4.91
N GLU A 271 33.68 -0.85 4.99
CA GLU A 271 32.67 -1.57 4.20
C GLU A 271 31.25 -1.17 4.62
N GLN A 272 30.99 -0.96 5.91
CA GLN A 272 29.70 -0.48 6.41
C GLN A 272 29.40 0.95 5.94
N SER A 273 30.42 1.81 5.86
CA SER A 273 30.27 3.17 5.33
C SER A 273 29.98 3.20 3.83
N LEU A 274 30.55 2.25 3.09
CA LEU A 274 30.42 2.17 1.63
C LEU A 274 29.31 1.22 1.16
N HIS A 275 28.65 0.51 2.07
CA HIS A 275 27.69 -0.55 1.75
C HIS A 275 26.58 -0.05 0.81
N SER A 276 25.89 1.04 1.16
CA SER A 276 24.83 1.62 0.32
C SER A 276 25.34 2.02 -1.06
N PHE A 277 26.55 2.57 -1.14
CA PHE A 277 27.17 2.95 -2.40
C PHE A 277 27.53 1.72 -3.25
N HIS A 278 28.07 0.66 -2.66
CA HIS A 278 28.45 -0.55 -3.39
C HIS A 278 27.24 -1.37 -3.85
N THR A 279 26.19 -1.45 -3.02
CA THR A 279 25.01 -2.29 -3.30
C THR A 279 24.07 -1.64 -4.33
N LEU A 280 23.80 -0.33 -4.21
CA LEU A 280 22.83 0.35 -5.07
C LEU A 280 23.43 0.86 -6.38
N PHE A 281 24.76 0.99 -6.48
CA PHE A 281 25.39 1.56 -7.66
C PHE A 281 25.45 0.56 -8.83
N CYS A 282 24.86 0.95 -9.95
CA CYS A 282 24.98 0.19 -11.18
C CYS A 282 26.21 0.63 -11.99
N ARG A 283 27.25 -0.20 -12.01
CA ARG A 283 28.48 0.07 -12.78
C ARG A 283 28.27 0.17 -14.30
N ARG A 284 27.17 -0.40 -14.82
CA ARG A 284 26.86 -0.43 -16.28
C ARG A 284 26.33 0.90 -16.79
N CYS A 285 25.57 1.65 -15.97
CA CYS A 285 24.92 2.90 -16.38
C CYS A 285 25.28 4.11 -15.49
N PHE A 286 26.13 3.91 -14.47
CA PHE A 286 26.64 4.94 -13.57
C PHE A 286 25.54 5.68 -12.78
N LYS A 287 24.47 4.98 -12.41
CA LYS A 287 23.37 5.50 -11.59
C LYS A 287 23.15 4.59 -10.37
N TYR A 288 22.64 5.16 -9.28
CA TYR A 288 22.10 4.40 -8.16
C TYR A 288 20.69 3.90 -8.49
N ASP A 289 20.39 2.68 -8.09
CA ASP A 289 19.08 2.05 -8.23
C ASP A 289 18.49 2.19 -9.65
N CYS A 290 19.16 1.57 -10.62
CA CYS A 290 18.87 1.82 -12.02
C CYS A 290 17.65 1.03 -12.53
N PHE A 291 16.77 1.69 -13.29
CA PHE A 291 15.56 1.10 -13.88
C PHE A 291 15.78 0.05 -15.00
N LEU A 292 17.03 -0.37 -15.26
CA LEU A 292 17.36 -1.26 -16.38
C LEU A 292 17.98 -2.58 -15.96
N HIS A 293 18.68 -2.62 -14.82
CA HIS A 293 19.45 -3.77 -14.41
C HIS A 293 18.97 -4.22 -13.03
N PRO A 294 18.22 -5.34 -12.97
CA PRO A 294 17.61 -5.80 -11.72
C PRO A 294 18.63 -6.39 -10.74
N PHE A 295 19.75 -6.92 -11.25
CA PHE A 295 20.76 -7.56 -10.41
C PHE A 295 21.80 -6.57 -9.91
N HIS A 296 22.07 -6.63 -8.60
CA HIS A 296 23.15 -5.88 -7.95
C HIS A 296 24.53 -6.25 -8.49
N ALA A 297 25.46 -5.30 -8.41
CA ALA A 297 26.84 -5.50 -8.87
C ALA A 297 27.53 -6.60 -8.05
N THR A 298 28.28 -7.49 -8.72
CA THR A 298 29.00 -8.55 -8.02
C THR A 298 30.12 -7.95 -7.13
N PRO A 299 30.36 -8.48 -5.92
CA PRO A 299 31.30 -7.91 -4.94
C PRO A 299 32.73 -7.67 -5.44
N ASN A 300 33.15 -8.38 -6.48
CA ASN A 300 34.50 -8.24 -7.03
C ASN A 300 34.67 -7.02 -7.95
N THR A 301 33.58 -6.38 -8.38
CA THR A 301 33.62 -5.27 -9.35
C THR A 301 34.10 -3.95 -8.74
N TYR A 302 33.87 -3.72 -7.44
CA TYR A 302 34.36 -2.55 -6.72
C TYR A 302 35.76 -2.75 -6.11
N LYS A 303 36.28 -3.98 -6.09
CA LYS A 303 37.64 -4.27 -5.61
C LYS A 303 38.66 -3.89 -6.68
N ARG A 304 39.32 -2.75 -6.50
CA ARG A 304 40.46 -2.34 -7.34
C ARG A 304 41.66 -3.23 -7.04
N LYS A 305 42.37 -3.69 -8.09
CA LYS A 305 43.70 -4.31 -7.92
C LYS A 305 44.64 -3.27 -7.30
N ASN A 306 45.32 -3.63 -6.21
CA ASN A 306 46.36 -2.80 -5.63
C ASN A 306 47.43 -2.56 -6.69
N MET A 307 47.46 -1.36 -7.27
CA MET A 307 48.64 -0.86 -7.93
C MET A 307 49.49 -0.24 -6.82
N GLU A 308 50.73 -0.70 -6.75
CA GLU A 308 51.74 -0.34 -5.76
C GLU A 308 51.75 1.15 -5.47
N ASN A 309 51.52 1.50 -4.21
CA ASN A 309 51.80 2.84 -3.73
C ASN A 309 53.32 3.00 -3.71
N MET A 310 53.87 3.86 -4.57
CA MET A 310 55.19 4.43 -4.28
C MET A 310 55.05 5.21 -2.99
N VAL A 311 55.67 4.71 -1.92
CA VAL A 311 55.67 5.37 -0.61
C VAL A 311 56.54 6.61 -0.75
N ASP A 312 55.90 7.77 -0.93
CA ASP A 312 56.59 9.04 -0.97
C ASP A 312 57.24 9.28 0.40
N SER A 313 58.57 9.37 0.42
CA SER A 313 59.38 9.38 1.64
C SER A 313 59.52 10.78 2.23
N LYS A 314 58.68 11.73 1.80
CA LYS A 314 58.77 13.13 2.18
C LYS A 314 57.79 13.45 3.32
N PRO A 315 58.24 14.15 4.37
CA PRO A 315 57.37 14.54 5.47
C PRO A 315 56.30 15.53 4.98
N CYS A 316 55.05 15.32 5.40
CA CYS A 316 53.91 16.13 4.96
C CYS A 316 53.78 17.50 5.66
N GLY A 317 54.63 17.79 6.65
CA GLY A 317 54.58 19.03 7.43
C GLY A 317 55.37 18.90 8.74
N ILE A 318 55.36 19.94 9.57
CA ILE A 318 56.15 20.02 10.81
C ILE A 318 55.72 18.95 11.84
N ASP A 319 54.43 18.63 11.90
CA ASP A 319 53.85 17.60 12.78
C ASP A 319 53.72 16.22 12.10
N CYS A 320 54.60 15.91 11.14
CA CYS A 320 54.52 14.66 10.39
C CYS A 320 54.91 13.45 11.25
N TYR A 321 54.16 12.34 11.10
CA TYR A 321 54.46 11.07 11.77
C TYR A 321 55.87 10.53 11.47
N MET A 322 56.48 10.95 10.35
CA MET A 322 57.84 10.56 9.98
C MET A 322 58.93 11.14 10.89
N TYR A 323 58.64 12.23 11.62
CA TYR A 323 59.58 12.82 12.59
C TYR A 323 59.50 12.16 13.97
N LEU A 324 58.46 11.39 14.22
CA LEU A 324 58.33 10.58 15.43
C LEU A 324 59.14 9.30 15.22
N CYS A 325 60.40 9.32 15.67
CA CYS A 325 61.24 8.12 15.70
C CYS A 325 60.50 7.06 16.53
N PRO A 326 60.19 5.87 15.99
CA PRO A 326 59.53 4.83 16.76
C PRO A 326 60.54 4.35 17.81
N LEU A 327 60.31 4.72 19.06
CA LEU A 327 60.98 4.09 20.19
C LEU A 327 60.52 2.62 20.20
N LEU A 328 61.42 1.75 19.75
CA LEU A 328 61.37 0.31 19.97
C LEU A 328 61.55 -0.01 21.45
#